data_AF-A0A2R4WMG6-F1
#
_entry.id   AF-A0A2R4WMG6-F1
#
_cell.length_a   1.000
_cell.length_b   1.000
_cell.length_c   1.000
_cell.angle_alpha   90.00
_cell.angle_beta   90.00
_cell.angle_gamma   90.00
#
_symmetry.space_group_name_H-M   'P 1'
#
loop_
_entity.id
_entity.type
_entity.pdbx_description
1 polymer ?
#
loop_
_entity_poly.entity_id
_entity_poly.type
_entity_poly.pdbx_seq_one_letter_code
_entity_poly.pdbx_strand_id
1 'polypeptide(L)'
;MVSPRSKRGNAHPRREFKRQQALVHDETRRQRGSISAEHGIGQLRVSEMERCKSPVELDLMTSIKALLDPRGRLNPGKLLPGSRTTNDLARGAN
;
A
#
# COMPACT_ATOMS: atom_id res chain seq x y z
N MET A 1 9.41 -24.67 -43.40
CA MET A 1 8.11 -24.44 -42.73
C MET A 1 8.36 -24.24 -41.25
N VAL A 2 8.36 -22.99 -40.77
CA VAL A 2 8.60 -22.68 -39.34
C VAL A 2 7.23 -22.49 -38.69
N SER A 3 6.85 -23.36 -37.76
CA SER A 3 5.62 -23.17 -36.96
C SER A 3 5.72 -21.89 -36.14
N PRO A 4 4.66 -21.05 -36.11
CA PRO A 4 4.68 -19.82 -35.34
C PRO A 4 4.60 -20.16 -33.85
N ARG A 5 5.66 -19.82 -33.12
CA ARG A 5 5.75 -19.95 -31.67
C ARG A 5 4.74 -18.97 -31.05
N SER A 6 3.58 -19.49 -30.65
CA SER A 6 2.53 -18.75 -29.93
C SER A 6 3.12 -18.09 -28.66
N LYS A 7 3.38 -16.78 -28.71
CA LYS A 7 3.64 -15.96 -27.53
C LYS A 7 2.32 -15.76 -26.78
N ARG A 8 1.87 -16.80 -26.06
CA ARG A 8 0.87 -16.60 -25.00
C ARG A 8 1.55 -15.81 -23.89
N GLY A 9 1.35 -14.50 -23.91
CA GLY A 9 1.76 -13.60 -22.85
C GLY A 9 1.18 -14.11 -21.53
N ASN A 10 2.06 -14.35 -20.56
CA ASN A 10 1.69 -14.92 -19.27
C ASN A 10 1.03 -13.85 -18.39
N ALA A 11 -0.18 -13.43 -18.77
CA ALA A 11 -1.00 -12.52 -18.00
C ALA A 11 -1.52 -13.27 -16.77
N HIS A 12 -0.75 -13.30 -15.68
CA HIS A 12 -1.25 -13.79 -14.41
C HIS A 12 -2.47 -12.96 -14.02
N PRO A 13 -3.63 -13.58 -13.72
CA PRO A 13 -4.79 -12.85 -13.26
C PRO A 13 -4.39 -12.03 -12.03
N ARG A 14 -4.57 -10.70 -12.06
CA ARG A 14 -4.16 -9.79 -10.97
C ARG A 14 -4.59 -10.23 -9.56
N ARG A 15 -5.66 -11.02 -9.47
CA ARG A 15 -6.17 -11.61 -8.22
C ARG A 15 -5.26 -12.71 -7.66
N GLU A 16 -4.72 -13.56 -8.53
CA GLU A 16 -3.84 -14.66 -8.13
C GLU A 16 -2.52 -14.10 -7.58
N PHE A 17 -1.93 -13.12 -8.27
CA PHE A 17 -0.73 -12.43 -7.81
C PHE A 17 -0.93 -11.77 -6.43
N LYS A 18 -2.05 -11.06 -6.21
CA LYS A 18 -2.38 -10.49 -4.90
C LYS A 18 -2.51 -11.54 -3.81
N ARG A 19 -3.11 -12.69 -4.12
CA ARG A 19 -3.23 -13.81 -3.17
C ARG A 19 -1.86 -14.38 -2.81
N GLN A 20 -0.98 -14.56 -3.79
CA GLN A 20 0.39 -15.02 -3.55
C GLN A 20 1.18 -14.02 -2.71
N GLN A 21 1.06 -12.72 -3.00
CA GLN A 21 1.70 -11.67 -2.18
C GLN A 21 1.23 -11.69 -0.73
N ALA A 22 -0.09 -11.78 -0.50
CA ALA A 22 -0.64 -11.83 0.85
C ALA A 22 -0.06 -13.01 1.66
N LEU A 23 0.02 -14.20 1.06
CA LEU A 23 0.60 -15.39 1.70
C LEU A 23 2.08 -15.19 2.09
N VAL A 24 2.87 -14.58 1.21
CA VAL A 24 4.30 -14.30 1.48
C VAL A 24 4.45 -13.23 2.58
N HIS A 25 3.61 -12.19 2.56
CA HIS A 25 3.64 -11.14 3.58
C HIS A 25 3.21 -11.66 4.95
N ASP A 26 2.22 -12.54 5.01
CA ASP A 26 1.79 -13.21 6.24
C ASP A 26 2.94 -14.02 6.86
N GLU A 27 3.68 -14.77 6.05
CA GLU A 27 4.84 -15.53 6.51
C GLU A 27 5.98 -14.61 6.97
N THR A 28 6.28 -13.56 6.18
CA THR A 28 7.26 -12.54 6.55
C THR A 28 6.93 -11.93 7.91
N ARG A 29 5.65 -11.63 8.16
CA ARG A 29 5.18 -11.08 9.43
C ARG A 29 5.30 -12.06 10.59
N ARG A 30 4.97 -13.34 10.39
CA ARG A 30 5.16 -14.39 11.41
C ARG A 30 6.61 -14.45 11.89
N GLN A 31 7.55 -14.24 10.98
CA GLN A 31 8.99 -14.20 11.26
C GLN A 31 9.49 -12.82 11.73
N ARG A 32 8.60 -11.85 11.99
CA ARG A 32 8.92 -10.46 12.39
C ARG A 32 9.77 -9.71 11.35
N GLY A 33 9.67 -10.09 10.07
CA GLY A 33 10.31 -9.41 8.94
C GLY A 33 9.55 -8.17 8.45
N SER A 34 10.17 -7.43 7.52
CA SER A 34 9.60 -6.22 6.90
C SER A 34 9.14 -6.47 5.47
N ILE A 35 7.94 -6.00 5.12
CA ILE A 35 7.38 -6.09 3.75
C ILE A 35 8.01 -5.12 2.74
N SER A 36 8.86 -4.21 3.23
CA SER A 36 9.30 -3.05 2.44
C SER A 36 10.80 -2.83 2.42
N ALA A 37 11.59 -3.49 3.28
CA ALA A 37 13.03 -3.29 3.44
C ALA A 37 13.49 -1.85 3.12
N GLU A 38 13.97 -1.62 1.90
CA GLU A 38 14.44 -0.32 1.37
C GLU A 38 13.50 0.36 0.35
N HIS A 39 12.60 -0.40 -0.29
CA HIS A 39 11.82 0.06 -1.45
C HIS A 39 10.65 1.00 -1.10
N GLY A 40 10.32 1.12 0.19
CA GLY A 40 9.16 1.89 0.66
C GLY A 40 7.79 1.23 0.41
N ILE A 41 6.77 1.82 1.06
CA ILE A 41 5.39 1.34 1.00
C ILE A 41 4.74 1.76 -0.32
N GLY A 42 4.70 3.08 -0.58
CA GLY A 42 4.02 3.65 -1.75
C GLY A 42 2.55 3.22 -1.87
N GLN A 43 1.87 3.59 -2.96
CA GLN A 43 0.48 3.17 -3.18
C GLN A 43 0.30 1.65 -3.28
N LEU A 44 1.34 0.93 -3.70
CA LEU A 44 1.27 -0.51 -3.90
C LEU A 44 1.04 -1.28 -2.59
N ARG A 45 1.58 -0.78 -1.47
CA ARG A 45 1.56 -1.49 -0.18
C ARG A 45 0.83 -0.74 0.94
N VAL A 46 0.19 0.39 0.67
CA VAL A 46 -0.60 1.14 1.69
C VAL A 46 -1.66 0.24 2.35
N SER A 47 -2.41 -0.54 1.57
CA SER A 47 -3.43 -1.46 2.11
C SER A 47 -2.84 -2.63 2.89
N GLU A 48 -1.61 -3.04 2.56
CA GLU A 48 -0.89 -4.10 3.28
C GLU A 48 -0.27 -3.58 4.57
N MET A 49 0.13 -2.30 4.60
CA MET A 49 0.68 -1.65 5.77
C MET A 49 -0.32 -1.60 6.94
N GLU A 50 -1.61 -1.40 6.66
CA GLU A 50 -2.67 -1.50 7.67
C GLU A 50 -2.69 -2.86 8.37
N ARG A 51 -2.41 -3.92 7.62
CA ARG A 51 -2.35 -5.26 8.20
C ARG A 51 -1.08 -5.41 9.01
N CYS A 52 0.07 -5.01 8.48
CA CYS A 52 1.38 -5.33 9.06
C CYS A 52 1.77 -4.47 10.28
N LYS A 53 1.36 -3.20 10.34
CA LYS A 53 1.73 -2.28 11.43
C LYS A 53 0.74 -2.33 12.59
N SER A 54 1.21 -2.01 13.79
CA SER A 54 0.34 -1.82 14.95
C SER A 54 -0.49 -0.54 14.80
N PRO A 55 -1.68 -0.46 15.43
CA PRO A 55 -2.47 0.77 15.47
C PRO A 55 -1.67 1.96 16.01
N VAL A 56 -0.85 1.73 17.05
CA VAL A 56 -0.01 2.77 17.67
C VAL A 56 1.02 3.34 16.70
N GLU A 57 1.65 2.50 15.88
CA GLU A 57 2.58 2.98 14.85
C GLU A 57 1.87 3.82 13.79
N LEU A 58 0.68 3.40 13.36
CA LEU A 58 -0.11 4.13 12.36
C LEU A 58 -0.58 5.48 12.90
N ASP A 59 -1.01 5.54 14.16
CA ASP A 59 -1.41 6.78 14.83
C ASP A 59 -0.23 7.74 14.98
N LEU A 60 0.95 7.23 15.36
CA LEU A 60 2.17 8.02 15.45
C LEU A 60 2.56 8.60 14.08
N MET A 61 2.57 7.77 13.03
CA MET A 61 2.88 8.24 11.67
C MET A 61 1.87 9.30 11.19
N THR A 62 0.59 9.11 11.50
CA THR A 62 -0.48 10.06 11.18
C THR A 62 -0.30 11.38 11.91
N SER A 63 0.04 11.34 13.20
CA SER A 63 0.29 12.52 14.02
C SER A 63 1.48 13.34 13.51
N ILE A 64 2.59 12.66 13.19
CA ILE A 64 3.78 13.29 12.60
C ILE A 64 3.43 13.92 11.23
N LYS A 65 2.69 13.20 10.38
CA LYS A 65 2.26 13.71 9.08
C LYS A 65 1.38 14.96 9.21
N ALA A 66 0.44 14.97 10.15
CA ALA A 66 -0.44 16.11 10.39
C ALA A 66 0.35 17.33 10.91
N LEU A 67 1.37 17.12 11.75
CA LEU A 67 2.23 18.19 12.24
C LEU A 67 3.04 18.84 11.11
N LEU A 68 3.60 18.04 10.20
CA LEU A 68 4.45 18.52 9.11
C LEU A 68 3.66 19.02 7.89
N ASP A 69 2.48 18.45 7.64
CA ASP A 69 1.66 18.75 6.47
C ASP A 69 0.15 18.83 6.83
N PRO A 70 -0.26 19.86 7.60
CA PRO A 70 -1.66 20.01 8.02
C PRO A 70 -2.65 20.16 6.86
N ARG A 71 -2.16 20.55 5.68
CA ARG A 71 -2.95 20.74 4.46
C ARG A 71 -2.89 19.55 3.51
N GLY A 72 -2.15 18.49 3.84
CA GLY A 72 -2.09 17.24 3.06
C GLY A 72 -1.48 17.37 1.66
N ARG A 73 -0.53 18.29 1.44
CA ARG A 73 0.07 18.57 0.13
C ARG A 73 1.27 17.70 -0.22
N LEU A 74 1.96 17.15 0.77
CA LEU A 74 3.14 16.34 0.55
C LEU A 74 2.72 14.91 0.17
N ASN A 75 2.52 14.70 -1.14
CA ASN A 75 2.34 13.39 -1.77
C ASN A 75 1.13 12.58 -1.24
N PRO A 76 -0.10 13.08 -1.45
CA PRO A 76 -1.33 12.50 -0.89
C PRO A 76 -1.54 11.04 -1.34
N GLY A 77 -2.02 10.20 -0.42
CA GLY A 77 -2.38 8.81 -0.68
C GLY A 77 -1.22 7.83 -0.94
N LYS A 78 0.05 8.24 -0.76
CA LYS A 78 1.21 7.33 -0.95
C LYS A 78 1.68 6.62 0.31
N LEU A 79 1.42 7.16 1.49
CA LEU A 79 2.01 6.67 2.74
C LEU A 79 0.96 6.15 3.72
N LEU A 80 -0.06 6.96 4.02
CA LEU A 80 -1.07 6.62 5.03
C LEU A 80 -2.40 6.25 4.39
N PRO A 81 -3.07 5.20 4.92
CA PRO A 81 -4.43 4.89 4.51
C PRO A 81 -5.37 6.01 4.94
N GLY A 82 -6.34 6.35 4.08
CA GLY A 82 -7.37 7.33 4.45
C GLY A 82 -6.88 8.78 4.63
N SER A 83 -5.65 9.11 4.24
CA SER A 83 -5.19 10.51 4.08
C SER A 83 -5.92 11.16 2.91
N ARG A 84 -7.23 11.41 3.10
CA ARG A 84 -8.00 12.38 2.34
C ARG A 84 -7.53 13.75 2.80
N THR A 85 -7.20 14.61 1.85
CA THR A 85 -6.91 16.02 2.13
C THR A 85 -8.04 16.62 2.96
N THR A 86 -7.73 17.58 3.84
CA THR A 86 -8.74 18.33 4.61
C THR A 86 -9.85 18.94 3.73
N ASN A 87 -9.58 19.13 2.44
CA ASN A 87 -10.53 19.57 1.43
C ASN A 87 -11.64 18.55 1.09
N ASP A 88 -11.44 17.26 1.36
CA ASP A 88 -12.43 16.20 1.10
C ASP A 88 -13.38 15.97 2.29
N LEU A 89 -12.97 16.34 3.51
CA LEU A 89 -13.85 16.31 4.69
C LEU A 89 -14.88 17.45 4.66
N ALA A 90 -14.52 18.60 4.06
CA ALA A 90 -15.42 19.73 3.88
C ALA A 90 -16.49 19.51 2.78
N ARG A 91 -16.36 18.47 1.95
CA ARG A 91 -17.30 18.15 0.86
C ARG A 91 -18.33 17.06 1.19
N GLY A 92 -18.25 16.46 2.37
CA GLY A 92 -19.20 15.44 2.85
C GLY A 92 -20.25 15.95 3.85
N ALA A 93 -20.29 17.26 4.08
CA ALA A 93 -21.21 17.92 5.01
C ALA A 93 -22.05 18.98 4.27
N ASN A 94 -22.76 18.55 3.23
CA ASN A 94 -23.86 19.30 2.62
C ASN A 94 -24.84 18.33 1.96
#